data_AF-G8RR27-F1
#
_entry.id   AF-G8RR27-F1
#
_cell.length_a   1.000
_cell.length_b   1.000
_cell.length_c   1.000
_cell.angle_alpha   90.00
_cell.angle_beta   90.00
_cell.angle_gamma   90.00
#
_symmetry.space_group_name_H-M   'P 1'
#
loop_
_entity.id
_entity.type
_entity.pdbx_description
1 polymer ?
#
loop_
_entity_poly.entity_id
_entity_poly.type
_entity_poly.pdbx_seq_one_letter_code
_entity_poly.pdbx_strand_id
1 'polypeptide(L)'
;MATPTAPLDYTEERASDSLQAAYFRGALADQQALITAEIARQNRTLNGLSTRSDALAISLLRRDIHANEAECRDIERMIAALDRRFAAAWSSG
;
A
#
# COMPACT_ATOMS: atom_id res chain seq x y z
N MET A 1 -8.54 -22.65 44.38
CA MET A 1 -8.46 -22.64 42.90
C MET A 1 -7.42 -21.61 42.52
N ALA A 2 -6.20 -22.03 42.19
CA ALA A 2 -5.17 -21.13 41.67
C ALA A 2 -5.40 -20.97 40.18
N THR A 3 -5.61 -19.74 39.71
CA THR A 3 -5.66 -19.43 38.28
C THR A 3 -4.28 -19.73 37.70
N PRO A 4 -4.13 -20.66 36.74
CA PRO A 4 -2.86 -20.84 36.06
C PRO A 4 -2.62 -19.61 35.19
N THR A 5 -1.84 -18.65 35.70
CA THR A 5 -1.25 -17.58 34.89
C THR A 5 -0.09 -18.21 34.12
N ALA A 6 -0.40 -18.92 33.03
CA ALA A 6 0.63 -19.29 32.07
C ALA A 6 1.29 -17.98 31.59
N PRO A 7 2.62 -17.85 31.61
CA PRO A 7 3.26 -16.73 30.96
C PRO A 7 2.87 -16.78 29.49
N LEU A 8 2.08 -15.79 29.04
CA LEU A 8 1.82 -15.60 27.63
C LEU A 8 3.19 -15.47 26.96
N ASP A 9 3.44 -16.29 25.93
CA ASP A 9 4.69 -16.26 25.20
C ASP A 9 4.69 -15.04 24.25
N TYR A 10 4.87 -13.86 24.86
CA TYR A 10 4.89 -12.57 24.18
C TYR A 10 5.99 -12.48 23.11
N THR A 11 6.98 -13.37 23.17
CA THR A 11 8.06 -13.46 22.18
C THR A 11 7.60 -14.15 20.90
N GLU A 12 6.85 -15.25 21.00
CA GLU A 12 6.26 -15.94 19.85
C GLU A 12 5.20 -15.06 19.15
N GLU A 13 4.36 -14.36 19.92
CA GLU A 13 3.38 -13.41 19.38
C GLU A 13 4.06 -12.28 18.58
N ARG A 14 5.14 -11.71 19.13
CA ARG A 14 5.87 -10.61 18.49
C ARG A 14 6.62 -11.02 17.22
N ALA A 15 7.11 -12.25 17.16
CA ALA A 15 7.71 -12.83 15.96
C ALA A 15 6.67 -13.15 14.88
N SER A 16 5.48 -13.60 15.29
CA SER A 16 4.34 -13.82 14.38
C SER A 16 3.87 -12.49 13.77
N ASP A 17 3.75 -11.44 14.59
CA ASP A 17 3.36 -10.10 14.16
C ASP A 17 4.36 -9.49 13.16
N SER A 18 5.67 -9.68 13.38
CA SER A 18 6.69 -9.15 12.46
C SER A 18 6.71 -9.87 11.11
N LEU A 19 6.47 -11.18 11.09
CA LEU A 19 6.33 -11.96 9.87
C LEU A 19 5.10 -11.54 9.06
N GLN A 20 3.95 -11.38 9.72
CA GLN A 20 2.74 -10.89 9.07
C GLN A 20 2.92 -9.47 8.53
N ALA A 21 3.58 -8.59 9.29
CA ALA A 21 3.87 -7.23 8.85
C ALA A 21 4.77 -7.21 7.61
N ALA A 22 5.78 -8.08 7.53
CA ALA A 22 6.63 -8.22 6.35
C ALA A 22 5.82 -8.68 5.12
N TYR A 23 4.92 -9.65 5.30
CA TYR A 23 4.01 -10.10 4.24
C TYR A 23 3.11 -8.95 3.73
N PHE A 24 2.42 -8.24 4.63
CA PHE A 24 1.54 -7.13 4.25
C PHE A 24 2.32 -5.99 3.59
N ARG A 25 3.52 -5.68 4.08
CA ARG A 25 4.40 -4.68 3.46
C ARG A 25 4.73 -5.04 2.01
N GLY A 26 5.03 -6.32 1.74
CA GLY A 26 5.28 -6.82 0.38
C GLY A 26 4.04 -6.69 -0.51
N ALA A 27 2.89 -7.17 -0.03
CA ALA A 27 1.63 -7.08 -0.79
C ALA A 27 1.23 -5.62 -1.12
N LEU A 28 1.44 -4.69 -0.19
CA LEU A 28 1.21 -3.27 -0.41
C LEU A 28 2.16 -2.69 -1.48
N ALA A 29 3.44 -3.08 -1.46
CA ALA A 29 4.41 -2.65 -2.47
C ALA A 29 4.04 -3.17 -3.87
N ASP A 30 3.58 -4.41 -3.97
CA ASP A 30 3.10 -4.98 -5.24
C ASP A 30 1.87 -4.23 -5.76
N GLN A 31 0.90 -3.92 -4.88
CA GLN A 31 -0.27 -3.12 -5.24
C GLN A 31 0.12 -1.70 -5.69
N GLN A 32 1.06 -1.05 -5.01
CA GLN A 32 1.58 0.26 -5.40
C GLN A 32 2.18 0.22 -6.81
N ALA A 33 2.94 -0.83 -7.13
CA ALA A 33 3.55 -0.99 -8.45
C ALA A 33 2.49 -1.14 -9.56
N LEU A 34 1.42 -1.91 -9.30
CA LEU A 34 0.31 -2.09 -10.24
C LEU A 34 -0.44 -0.78 -10.51
N ILE A 35 -0.77 -0.03 -9.47
CA ILE A 35 -1.49 1.25 -9.62
C ILE A 35 -0.61 2.27 -10.35
N THR A 36 0.69 2.32 -10.03
CA THR A 36 1.65 3.19 -10.73
C THR A 36 1.72 2.86 -12.22
N ALA A 37 1.72 1.58 -12.59
CA ALA A 37 1.69 1.14 -13.98
C ALA A 37 0.39 1.56 -14.69
N GLU A 38 -0.76 1.48 -14.00
CA GLU A 38 -2.05 1.92 -14.55
C GLU A 38 -2.09 3.44 -14.73
N ILE A 39 -1.59 4.23 -13.77
CA ILE A 39 -1.46 5.70 -13.93
C ILE A 39 -0.60 6.02 -15.16
N ALA A 40 0.52 5.32 -15.36
CA ALA A 40 1.37 5.53 -16.53
C ALA A 40 0.67 5.16 -17.85
N ARG A 41 -0.18 4.12 -17.84
CA ARG A 41 -1.02 3.76 -19.00
C ARG A 41 -2.07 4.82 -19.27
N GLN A 42 -2.81 5.27 -18.25
CA GLN A 42 -3.84 6.29 -18.35
C GLN A 42 -3.28 7.63 -18.83
N ASN A 43 -2.09 8.03 -18.36
CA ASN A 43 -1.42 9.24 -18.84
C ASN A 43 -1.05 9.15 -20.32
N ARG A 44 -0.59 7.99 -20.81
CA ARG A 44 -0.35 7.78 -22.25
C ARG A 44 -1.64 7.90 -23.05
N THR A 45 -2.74 7.32 -22.56
CA THR A 45 -4.05 7.47 -23.19
C THR A 45 -4.50 8.93 -23.22
N LEU A 46 -4.36 9.65 -22.10
CA LEU A 46 -4.72 11.05 -21.98
C LEU A 46 -3.96 11.93 -23.00
N ASN A 47 -2.67 11.67 -23.18
CA ASN A 47 -1.84 12.39 -24.15
C ASN A 47 -2.22 12.09 -25.61
N GLY A 48 -2.88 10.96 -25.88
CA GLY A 48 -3.38 10.59 -27.20
C GLY A 48 -4.75 11.16 -27.55
N LEU A 49 -5.50 11.71 -26.57
CA LEU A 49 -6.83 12.27 -26.79
C LEU A 49 -6.76 13.71 -27.34
N SER A 50 -7.65 14.04 -28.27
CA SER A 50 -7.77 15.40 -28.80
C SER A 50 -8.76 16.21 -27.97
N THR A 51 -8.35 17.41 -27.56
CA THR A 51 -9.14 18.30 -26.68
C THR A 51 -10.48 18.72 -27.26
N ARG A 52 -10.67 18.64 -28.58
CA ARG A 52 -11.86 19.14 -29.27
C ARG A 52 -12.98 18.10 -29.44
N SER A 53 -12.66 16.81 -29.44
CA SER A 53 -13.62 15.70 -29.59
C SER A 53 -13.92 14.99 -28.26
N ASP A 54 -12.98 15.02 -27.31
CA ASP A 54 -12.96 14.05 -26.21
C ASP A 54 -13.06 14.69 -24.82
N ALA A 55 -13.62 15.90 -24.71
CA ALA A 55 -13.62 16.67 -23.46
C ALA A 55 -14.17 15.91 -22.23
N LEU A 56 -15.27 15.16 -22.39
CA LEU A 56 -15.82 14.32 -21.33
C LEU A 56 -14.90 13.15 -20.99
N ALA A 57 -14.38 12.44 -22.00
CA ALA A 57 -13.47 11.32 -21.80
C ALA A 57 -12.16 11.76 -21.11
N ILE A 58 -11.61 12.91 -21.51
CA ILE A 58 -10.48 13.57 -20.86
C ILE A 58 -10.77 13.85 -19.39
N SER A 59 -11.95 14.41 -19.08
CA SER A 59 -12.33 14.72 -17.70
C SER A 59 -12.48 13.47 -16.83
N LEU A 60 -13.09 12.41 -17.37
CA LEU A 60 -13.24 11.14 -16.66
C LEU A 60 -11.88 10.51 -16.40
N LEU A 61 -11.03 10.44 -17.42
CA LEU A 61 -9.70 9.85 -17.31
C LEU A 61 -8.81 10.60 -16.31
N ARG A 62 -8.86 11.93 -16.27
CA ARG A 62 -8.16 12.73 -15.26
C ARG A 62 -8.64 12.45 -13.84
N ARG A 63 -9.96 12.30 -13.64
CA ARG A 63 -10.53 11.96 -12.34
C ARG A 63 -10.04 10.58 -11.89
N ASP A 64 -10.01 9.61 -12.80
CA ASP A 64 -9.58 8.26 -12.49
C ASP A 64 -8.06 8.21 -12.17
N ILE A 65 -7.24 8.98 -12.90
CA ILE A 65 -5.82 9.18 -12.55
C ILE A 65 -5.68 9.75 -11.14
N HIS A 66 -6.43 10.80 -10.79
CA HIS A 66 -6.35 11.40 -9.46
C HIS A 66 -6.81 10.46 -8.34
N ALA A 67 -7.79 9.59 -8.61
CA ALA A 67 -8.22 8.56 -7.66
C ALA A 67 -7.08 7.54 -7.43
N ASN A 68 -6.45 7.06 -8.50
CA ASN A 68 -5.31 6.16 -8.43
C ASN A 68 -4.11 6.80 -7.70
N GLU A 69 -3.83 8.08 -7.95
CA GLU A 69 -2.79 8.83 -7.22
C GLU A 69 -3.08 8.93 -5.72
N ALA A 70 -4.36 9.10 -5.34
CA ALA A 70 -4.75 9.12 -3.95
C ALA A 70 -4.54 7.76 -3.29
N GLU A 71 -4.92 6.67 -3.97
CA GLU A 71 -4.70 5.31 -3.49
C GLU A 71 -3.21 4.99 -3.31
N CYS A 72 -2.34 5.38 -4.27
CA CYS A 72 -0.89 5.24 -4.11
C CYS A 72 -0.38 5.95 -2.85
N ARG A 73 -0.81 7.19 -2.60
CA ARG A 73 -0.41 7.94 -1.40
C ARG A 73 -0.88 7.27 -0.11
N ASP A 74 -2.05 6.64 -0.12
CA ASP A 74 -2.55 5.92 1.06
C ASP A 74 -1.77 4.62 1.30
N ILE A 75 -1.43 3.88 0.25
CA ILE A 75 -0.56 2.70 0.34
C ILE A 75 0.83 3.08 0.87
N GLU A 76 1.43 4.18 0.37
CA GLU A 76 2.70 4.70 0.87
C GLU A 76 2.65 5.02 2.36
N ARG A 77 1.54 5.60 2.84
CA ARG A 77 1.33 5.86 4.28
C ARG A 77 1.22 4.57 5.08
N MET A 78 0.54 3.56 4.55
CA MET A 78 0.41 2.25 5.20
C MET A 78 1.77 1.54 5.32
N ILE A 79 2.55 1.53 4.23
CA ILE A 79 3.93 1.02 4.23
C ILE A 79 4.74 1.79 5.27
N ALA A 80 4.77 3.12 5.22
CA ALA A 80 5.51 3.92 6.18
C ALA A 80 5.06 3.70 7.65
N ALA A 81 3.78 3.37 7.89
CA ALA A 81 3.29 3.04 9.22
C ALA A 81 3.81 1.67 9.69
N LEU A 82 3.81 0.65 8.82
CA LEU A 82 4.46 -0.63 9.08
C LEU A 82 5.96 -0.42 9.34
N ASP A 83 6.59 0.43 8.53
CA ASP A 83 8.01 0.78 8.65
C ASP A 83 8.39 1.38 9.98
N ARG A 84 7.59 2.30 10.48
CA ARG A 84 7.83 2.86 11.81
C ARG A 84 7.54 1.86 12.93
N ARG A 85 6.45 1.08 12.83
CA ARG A 85 6.02 0.17 13.89
C ARG A 85 7.00 -0.99 14.09
N PHE A 86 7.56 -1.52 13.02
CA PHE A 86 8.41 -2.71 13.05
C PHE A 86 9.90 -2.42 12.82
N ALA A 87 10.31 -1.14 12.81
CA ALA A 87 11.70 -0.73 12.62
C ALA A 87 12.72 -1.53 13.46
N ALA A 88 12.44 -1.72 14.76
CA ALA A 88 13.30 -2.49 15.66
C ALA A 88 13.31 -4.00 15.33
N ALA A 89 12.19 -4.56 14.86
CA ALA A 89 12.12 -5.96 14.47
C ALA A 89 12.95 -6.23 13.20
N TRP A 90 13.04 -5.25 12.30
CA TRP A 90 13.78 -5.38 11.04
C TRP A 90 15.27 -5.20 11.19
N SER A 91 15.72 -4.36 12.13
CA SER A 91 17.14 -4.17 12.42
C SER A 91 17.76 -5.34 13.19
N SER A 92 16.93 -6.25 13.70
CA SER A 92 17.33 -7.38 14.54
C SER A 92 17.43 -8.71 13.79
N GLY A 93 17.18 -8.70 12.47
CA GLY A 93 17.20 -9.86 11.59
C GLY A 93 18.50 -10.00 10.82
#